data_AF-A0A3C0NA47-F1
#
_entry.id   AF-A0A3C0NA47-F1
#
_cell.length_a   1.000
_cell.length_b   1.000
_cell.length_c   1.000
_cell.angle_alpha   90.00
_cell.angle_beta   90.00
_cell.angle_gamma   90.00
#
_symmetry.space_group_name_H-M   'P 1'
#
loop_
_entity.id
_entity.type
_entity.pdbx_description
1 polymer ?
#
loop_
_entity_poly.entity_id
_entity_poly.type
_entity_poly.pdbx_seq_one_letter_code
_entity_poly.pdbx_strand_id
1 'polypeptide(L)'
;DQFEEVFTQAKQEAVPFQQALLSLVETPNCYVILTVRADFYPDLMESPLWQKIQSHRLEVLPLKGVGLREAIVRPAEAVDVFIESTLVERLLTDAGGEPGVLPLVQEAMKLLWEKIERRFLPFRAYEALVLNSTGYKNLDRWRSPRKGLQAAIANHADVAMSVLGEKQQQVARRIFLRLIHFGEGRADTRRQVSVEALRSSGEDSSLFNEILRHLVERRLLTLSGSERESSPNSVNRDEALHYLAEHSPLTLSGCKKESISQTSPSINVDIAHEALISGW
;
A
#
# COMPACT_ATOMS: atom_id res chain seq x y z
N ASP A 1 4.16 9.80 3.46
CA ASP A 1 5.22 8.88 3.94
C ASP A 1 6.06 8.40 2.76
N GLN A 2 6.66 9.35 2.02
CA GLN A 2 7.40 9.08 0.79
C GLN A 2 8.44 10.19 0.53
N PHE A 3 9.30 10.48 1.50
CA PHE A 3 10.41 11.44 1.28
C PHE A 3 11.34 10.96 0.16
N GLU A 4 11.40 9.65 -0.09
CA GLU A 4 12.19 9.00 -1.13
C GLU A 4 11.84 9.47 -2.55
N GLU A 5 10.65 10.01 -2.77
CA GLU A 5 10.26 10.57 -4.07
C GLU A 5 11.12 11.77 -4.49
N VAL A 6 11.70 12.47 -3.52
CA VAL A 6 12.69 13.53 -3.75
C VAL A 6 13.90 13.00 -4.52
N PHE A 7 14.26 11.73 -4.35
CA PHE A 7 15.41 11.11 -5.02
C PHE A 7 15.03 10.39 -6.32
N THR A 8 13.77 10.02 -6.51
CA THR A 8 13.33 9.17 -7.65
C THR A 8 12.52 9.95 -8.69
N GLN A 9 11.38 10.50 -8.30
CA GLN A 9 10.36 11.03 -9.22
C GLN A 9 10.40 12.56 -9.33
N ALA A 10 10.70 13.26 -8.24
CA ALA A 10 10.54 14.72 -8.13
C ALA A 10 11.80 15.53 -8.50
N LYS A 11 12.56 15.15 -9.53
CA LYS A 11 13.89 15.76 -9.81
C LYS A 11 13.88 17.29 -9.95
N GLN A 12 12.80 17.87 -10.49
CA GLN A 12 12.68 19.32 -10.67
C GLN A 12 12.23 20.05 -9.40
N GLU A 13 11.41 19.42 -8.57
CA GLU A 13 10.85 19.99 -7.34
C GLU A 13 11.70 19.66 -6.09
N ALA A 14 12.60 18.68 -6.21
CA ALA A 14 13.44 18.18 -5.12
C ALA A 14 14.28 19.28 -4.47
N VAL A 15 14.94 20.14 -5.28
CA VAL A 15 15.80 21.21 -4.76
C VAL A 15 14.97 22.29 -4.03
N PRO A 16 13.92 22.88 -4.63
CA PRO A 16 13.03 23.80 -3.92
C PRO A 16 12.44 23.22 -2.63
N PHE A 17 12.00 21.96 -2.66
CA PHE A 17 11.43 21.29 -1.49
C PHE A 17 12.44 21.15 -0.35
N GLN A 18 13.66 20.69 -0.66
CA GLN A 18 14.73 20.57 0.33
C GLN A 18 15.15 21.94 0.91
N GLN A 19 15.16 23.00 0.10
CA GLN A 19 15.41 24.37 0.58
C GLN A 19 14.32 24.86 1.53
N ALA A 20 13.05 24.54 1.24
CA ALA A 20 11.95 24.85 2.15
C ALA A 20 12.10 24.13 3.49
N LEU A 21 12.48 22.83 3.47
CA LEU A 21 12.75 22.07 4.69
C LEU A 21 13.89 22.68 5.52
N LEU A 22 14.99 23.10 4.88
CA LEU A 22 16.09 23.80 5.57
C LEU A 22 15.62 25.10 6.24
N SER A 23 14.76 25.86 5.56
CA SER A 23 14.21 27.11 6.10
C SER A 23 13.31 26.85 7.31
N LEU A 24 12.52 25.76 7.28
CA LEU A 24 11.68 25.35 8.41
C LEU A 24 12.51 24.94 9.63
N VAL A 25 13.61 24.22 9.42
CA VAL A 25 14.53 23.81 10.50
C VAL A 25 15.14 25.01 11.23
N GLU A 26 15.23 26.17 10.58
CA GLU A 26 15.75 27.41 11.18
C GLU A 26 14.68 28.24 11.90
N THR A 27 13.40 27.87 11.76
CA THR A 27 12.28 28.58 12.39
C THR A 27 12.19 28.23 13.88
N PRO A 28 12.19 29.20 14.80
CA PRO A 28 12.05 28.94 16.23
C PRO A 28 10.77 28.15 16.54
N ASN A 29 10.88 27.15 17.42
CA ASN A 29 9.79 26.24 17.80
C ASN A 29 9.18 25.41 16.65
N CYS A 30 9.87 25.30 15.51
CA CYS A 30 9.53 24.38 14.44
C CYS A 30 10.40 23.12 14.52
N TYR A 31 9.77 21.95 14.44
CA TYR A 31 10.46 20.65 14.44
C TYR A 31 10.10 19.90 13.16
N VAL A 32 11.13 19.49 12.42
CA VAL A 32 10.98 18.72 11.19
C VAL A 32 11.44 17.29 11.46
N ILE A 33 10.54 16.34 11.24
CA ILE A 33 10.84 14.90 11.33
C ILE A 33 10.73 14.35 9.92
N LEU A 34 11.78 13.68 9.46
CA LEU A 34 11.82 13.00 8.18
C LEU A 34 11.99 11.51 8.40
N THR A 35 11.19 10.72 7.70
CA THR A 35 11.33 9.27 7.59
C THR A 35 11.94 8.95 6.24
N VAL A 36 13.04 8.18 6.24
CA VAL A 36 13.74 7.79 5.02
C VAL A 36 14.14 6.33 5.16
N ARG A 37 13.83 5.51 4.17
CA ARG A 37 14.29 4.12 4.13
C ARG A 37 15.81 4.04 4.00
N ALA A 38 16.39 3.02 4.60
CA ALA A 38 17.85 2.84 4.66
C ALA A 38 18.51 2.67 3.28
N ASP A 39 17.78 2.20 2.26
CA ASP A 39 18.26 2.07 0.88
C ASP A 39 18.44 3.42 0.15
N PHE A 40 17.82 4.50 0.65
CA PHE A 40 18.02 5.87 0.18
C PHE A 40 19.06 6.64 1.00
N TYR A 41 19.73 5.98 1.95
CA TYR A 41 20.76 6.61 2.76
C TYR A 41 21.92 7.20 1.94
N PRO A 42 22.43 6.56 0.87
CA PRO A 42 23.45 7.18 0.01
C PRO A 42 22.95 8.49 -0.63
N ASP A 43 21.73 8.48 -1.17
CA ASP A 43 21.12 9.66 -1.79
C ASP A 43 20.90 10.79 -0.76
N LEU A 44 20.53 10.42 0.48
CA LEU A 44 20.38 11.37 1.59
C LEU A 44 21.73 12.01 1.99
N MET A 45 22.82 11.26 1.98
CA MET A 45 24.16 11.79 2.30
C MET A 45 24.64 12.83 1.28
N GLU A 46 24.22 12.73 0.03
CA GLU A 46 24.52 13.70 -1.02
C GLU A 46 23.58 14.93 -0.97
N SER A 47 22.51 14.86 -0.19
CA SER A 47 21.52 15.93 -0.11
C SER A 47 22.01 17.15 0.71
N PRO A 48 21.59 18.37 0.36
CA PRO A 48 21.76 19.56 1.19
C PRO A 48 21.28 19.43 2.64
N LEU A 49 20.35 18.52 2.92
CA LEU A 49 19.81 18.28 4.26
C LEU A 49 20.77 17.53 5.18
N TRP A 50 21.75 16.80 4.60
CA TRP A 50 22.63 15.89 5.33
C TRP A 50 23.31 16.55 6.54
N GLN A 51 23.81 17.78 6.36
CA GLN A 51 24.54 18.49 7.42
C GLN A 51 23.69 18.76 8.67
N LYS A 52 22.38 18.97 8.51
CA LYS A 52 21.45 19.18 9.63
C LYS A 52 20.97 17.85 10.23
N ILE A 53 20.77 16.82 9.40
CA ILE A 53 20.23 15.52 9.81
C ILE A 53 21.27 14.64 10.51
N GLN A 54 22.54 14.69 10.09
CA GLN A 54 23.59 13.77 10.57
C GLN A 54 23.74 13.73 12.10
N SER A 55 23.44 14.84 12.79
CA SER A 55 23.53 15.01 14.25
C SER A 55 22.24 14.65 15.00
N HIS A 56 21.12 14.45 14.30
CA HIS A 56 19.79 14.21 14.88
C HIS A 56 19.10 13.01 14.20
N ARG A 57 19.85 11.94 13.98
CA ARG A 57 19.33 10.71 13.36
C ARG A 57 18.92 9.69 14.41
N LEU A 58 17.89 8.92 14.07
CA LEU A 58 17.44 7.79 14.85
C LEU A 58 17.19 6.61 13.90
N GLU A 59 17.96 5.53 14.07
CA GLU A 59 17.77 4.32 13.29
C GLU A 59 16.61 3.48 13.86
N VAL A 60 15.54 3.34 13.07
CA VAL A 60 14.42 2.45 13.40
C VAL A 60 14.74 1.05 12.88
N LEU A 61 15.09 0.15 13.81
CA LEU A 61 15.39 -1.23 13.47
C LEU A 61 14.11 -2.05 13.24
N PRO A 62 14.15 -3.10 12.41
CA PRO A 62 13.01 -3.98 12.22
C PRO A 62 12.52 -4.57 13.55
N LEU A 63 11.21 -4.54 13.75
CA LEU A 63 10.55 -5.09 14.92
C LEU A 63 10.69 -6.62 14.96
N LYS A 64 11.24 -7.16 16.05
CA LYS A 64 11.54 -8.61 16.21
C LYS A 64 11.20 -9.10 17.62
N GLY A 65 11.08 -10.42 17.77
CA GLY A 65 10.94 -11.10 19.06
C GLY A 65 9.78 -10.55 19.89
N VAL A 66 10.07 -10.12 21.12
CA VAL A 66 9.08 -9.59 22.06
C VAL A 66 8.36 -8.37 21.50
N GLY A 67 9.06 -7.44 20.83
CA GLY A 67 8.43 -6.25 20.27
C GLY A 67 7.39 -6.59 19.20
N LEU A 68 7.67 -7.60 18.36
CA LEU A 68 6.71 -8.07 17.35
C LEU A 68 5.52 -8.76 18.00
N ARG A 69 5.76 -9.57 19.04
CA ARG A 69 4.71 -10.21 19.82
C ARG A 69 3.74 -9.19 20.41
N GLU A 70 4.29 -8.14 21.02
CA GLU A 70 3.49 -7.07 21.62
C GLU A 70 2.71 -6.28 20.58
N ALA A 71 3.30 -6.00 19.41
CA ALA A 71 2.60 -5.34 18.32
C ALA A 71 1.45 -6.18 17.73
N ILE A 72 1.52 -7.51 17.83
CA ILE A 72 0.42 -8.41 17.44
C ILE A 72 -0.65 -8.45 18.53
N VAL A 73 -0.25 -8.61 19.79
CA VAL A 73 -1.16 -8.95 20.90
C VAL A 73 -1.82 -7.71 21.52
N ARG A 74 -1.06 -6.66 21.83
CA ARG A 74 -1.59 -5.50 22.57
C ARG A 74 -2.75 -4.77 21.88
N PRO A 75 -2.76 -4.59 20.54
CA PRO A 75 -3.91 -3.96 19.88
C PRO A 75 -5.21 -4.75 20.04
N ALA A 76 -5.12 -6.09 20.07
CA ALA A 76 -6.28 -6.95 20.29
C ALA A 76 -6.76 -6.88 21.75
N GLU A 77 -5.82 -6.93 22.71
CA GLU A 77 -6.13 -6.78 24.15
C GLU A 77 -6.82 -5.44 24.46
N ALA A 78 -6.40 -4.36 23.79
CA ALA A 78 -6.99 -3.03 23.97
C ALA A 78 -8.47 -2.95 23.58
N VAL A 79 -8.98 -3.93 22.83
CA VAL A 79 -10.39 -4.02 22.41
C VAL A 79 -11.05 -5.33 22.86
N ASP A 80 -10.53 -5.95 23.92
CA ASP A 80 -11.00 -7.21 24.52
C ASP A 80 -11.01 -8.41 23.56
N VAL A 81 -10.13 -8.45 22.55
CA VAL A 81 -9.97 -9.58 21.64
C VAL A 81 -8.76 -10.41 22.04
N PHE A 82 -8.96 -11.72 22.20
CA PHE A 82 -7.92 -12.66 22.55
C PHE A 82 -7.40 -13.39 21.31
N ILE A 83 -6.08 -13.45 21.15
CA ILE A 83 -5.42 -14.20 20.09
C ILE A 83 -4.91 -15.51 20.67
N GLU A 84 -5.21 -16.64 20.02
CA GLU A 84 -4.71 -17.94 20.44
C GLU A 84 -3.16 -17.93 20.48
N SER A 85 -2.56 -18.45 21.56
CA SER A 85 -1.10 -18.44 21.71
C SER A 85 -0.39 -19.17 20.58
N THR A 86 -0.94 -20.30 20.11
CA THR A 86 -0.42 -21.05 18.95
C THR A 86 -0.35 -20.19 17.70
N LEU A 87 -1.35 -19.31 17.48
CA LEU A 87 -1.37 -18.38 16.36
C LEU A 87 -0.28 -17.33 16.48
N VAL A 88 -0.09 -16.76 17.67
CA VAL A 88 0.98 -15.79 17.93
C VAL A 88 2.36 -16.40 17.63
N GLU A 89 2.64 -17.59 18.18
CA GLU A 89 3.92 -18.27 17.97
C GLU A 89 4.13 -18.62 16.49
N ARG A 90 3.05 -19.00 15.78
CA ARG A 90 3.12 -19.25 14.34
C ARG A 90 3.47 -17.99 13.56
N LEU A 91 2.78 -16.87 13.82
CA LEU A 91 3.04 -15.59 13.15
C LEU A 91 4.46 -15.10 13.40
N LEU A 92 4.97 -15.25 14.63
CA LEU A 92 6.35 -14.92 14.98
C LEU A 92 7.36 -15.81 14.24
N THR A 93 7.07 -17.10 14.11
CA THR A 93 7.92 -18.05 13.39
C THR A 93 7.96 -17.73 11.90
N ASP A 94 6.80 -17.49 11.28
CA ASP A 94 6.72 -17.12 9.87
C ASP A 94 7.31 -15.73 9.60
N ALA A 95 7.36 -14.86 10.62
CA ALA A 95 8.05 -13.57 10.56
C ALA A 95 9.58 -13.67 10.77
N GLY A 96 10.06 -14.64 11.55
CA GLY A 96 11.43 -14.64 12.06
C GLY A 96 12.56 -14.76 11.03
N GLY A 97 12.26 -15.04 9.75
CA GLY A 97 13.27 -15.39 8.74
C GLY A 97 13.63 -14.32 7.71
N GLU A 98 12.78 -13.33 7.46
CA GLU A 98 12.89 -12.52 6.22
C GLU A 98 12.87 -11.00 6.49
N PRO A 99 13.79 -10.22 5.89
CA PRO A 99 13.64 -8.76 5.78
C PRO A 99 12.31 -8.40 5.10
N GLY A 100 11.61 -7.37 5.59
CA GLY A 100 10.35 -6.91 4.98
C GLY A 100 9.10 -7.74 5.34
N VAL A 101 9.16 -8.59 6.37
CA VAL A 101 8.03 -9.45 6.75
C VAL A 101 6.91 -8.73 7.51
N LEU A 102 7.18 -7.60 8.16
CA LEU A 102 6.19 -6.83 8.92
C LEU A 102 4.98 -6.44 8.06
N PRO A 103 5.19 -5.97 6.81
CA PRO A 103 4.18 -5.94 5.78
C PRO A 103 3.24 -7.15 5.69
N LEU A 104 3.83 -8.34 5.61
CA LEU A 104 3.10 -9.61 5.47
C LEU A 104 2.32 -9.93 6.74
N VAL A 105 2.92 -9.68 7.92
CA VAL A 105 2.25 -9.84 9.22
C VAL A 105 1.05 -8.91 9.32
N GLN A 106 1.20 -7.64 8.96
CA GLN A 106 0.11 -6.65 9.01
C GLN A 106 -1.08 -7.09 8.16
N GLU A 107 -0.82 -7.53 6.93
CA GLU A 107 -1.90 -7.94 6.03
C GLU A 107 -2.56 -9.24 6.50
N ALA A 108 -1.77 -10.23 6.93
CA ALA A 108 -2.32 -11.45 7.49
C ALA A 108 -3.18 -11.16 8.73
N MET A 109 -2.75 -10.27 9.62
CA MET A 109 -3.54 -9.86 10.79
C MET A 109 -4.85 -9.17 10.39
N LYS A 110 -4.84 -8.33 9.34
CA LYS A 110 -6.08 -7.73 8.81
C LYS A 110 -7.03 -8.77 8.23
N LEU A 111 -6.54 -9.77 7.50
CA LEU A 111 -7.35 -10.86 6.97
C LEU A 111 -7.92 -11.75 8.08
N LEU A 112 -7.10 -12.02 9.10
CA LEU A 112 -7.49 -12.77 10.29
C LEU A 112 -8.53 -12.02 11.13
N TRP A 113 -8.49 -10.69 11.17
CA TRP A 113 -9.46 -9.87 11.88
C TRP A 113 -10.90 -10.14 11.45
N GLU A 114 -11.12 -10.39 10.15
CA GLU A 114 -12.42 -10.76 9.57
C GLU A 114 -12.90 -12.17 9.99
N LYS A 115 -12.06 -12.93 10.72
CA LYS A 115 -12.31 -14.30 11.17
C LYS A 115 -12.44 -14.40 12.69
N ILE A 116 -12.57 -13.28 13.40
CA ILE A 116 -12.78 -13.29 14.85
C ILE A 116 -14.10 -13.98 15.19
N GLU A 117 -14.04 -14.90 16.14
CA GLU A 117 -15.17 -15.64 16.66
C GLU A 117 -15.36 -15.29 18.13
N ARG A 118 -16.45 -14.62 18.51
CA ARG A 118 -16.77 -14.30 19.92
C ARG A 118 -15.60 -13.67 20.69
N ARG A 119 -14.94 -12.67 20.09
CA ARG A 119 -13.74 -11.98 20.62
C ARG A 119 -12.50 -12.89 20.76
N PHE A 120 -12.45 -14.00 20.04
CA PHE A 120 -11.32 -14.89 19.99
C PHE A 120 -10.86 -15.08 18.55
N LEU A 121 -9.56 -14.98 18.30
CA LEU A 121 -8.95 -15.26 17.01
C LEU A 121 -8.23 -16.62 17.08
N PRO A 122 -8.85 -17.68 16.54
CA PRO A 122 -8.33 -19.03 16.67
C PRO A 122 -7.25 -19.33 15.62
N PHE A 123 -6.32 -20.23 15.94
CA PHE A 123 -5.27 -20.68 15.03
C PHE A 123 -5.81 -21.28 13.73
N ARG A 124 -6.95 -21.99 13.78
CA ARG A 124 -7.61 -22.55 12.59
C ARG A 124 -7.92 -21.52 11.50
N ALA A 125 -8.15 -20.25 11.87
CA ALA A 125 -8.42 -19.19 10.91
C ALA A 125 -7.18 -18.93 10.03
N TYR A 126 -5.99 -19.01 10.63
CA TYR A 126 -4.72 -18.91 9.92
C TYR A 126 -4.44 -20.13 9.06
N GLU A 127 -4.69 -21.33 9.59
CA GLU A 127 -4.53 -22.56 8.80
C GLU A 127 -5.40 -22.53 7.55
N ALA A 128 -6.65 -22.08 7.66
CA ALA A 128 -7.53 -21.94 6.50
C ALA A 128 -6.98 -20.94 5.46
N LEU A 129 -6.39 -19.82 5.88
CA LEU A 129 -5.78 -18.85 4.95
C LEU A 129 -4.59 -19.45 4.19
N VAL A 130 -3.77 -20.27 4.85
CA VAL A 130 -2.57 -20.89 4.25
C VAL A 130 -2.93 -22.11 3.40
N LEU A 131 -3.86 -22.95 3.84
CA LEU A 131 -4.18 -24.25 3.22
C LEU A 131 -5.05 -24.15 1.95
N ASN A 132 -5.75 -23.04 1.72
CA ASN A 132 -6.61 -22.84 0.53
C ASN A 132 -5.84 -22.83 -0.81
N SER A 133 -4.51 -23.00 -0.80
CA SER A 133 -3.62 -23.02 -1.96
C SER A 133 -3.76 -24.26 -2.88
N THR A 134 -4.62 -25.23 -2.58
CA THR A 134 -4.71 -26.46 -3.39
C THR A 134 -5.34 -26.28 -4.78
N GLY A 135 -5.88 -25.10 -5.12
CA GLY A 135 -6.56 -24.85 -6.40
C GLY A 135 -5.68 -24.48 -7.60
N TYR A 136 -4.47 -23.96 -7.39
CA TYR A 136 -3.57 -23.49 -8.47
C TYR A 136 -2.20 -24.17 -8.44
N LYS A 137 -2.18 -25.50 -8.27
CA LYS A 137 -0.96 -26.33 -8.22
C LYS A 137 -0.11 -26.40 -9.51
N ASN A 138 -0.48 -25.70 -10.59
CA ASN A 138 0.06 -26.02 -11.93
C ASN A 138 0.80 -24.91 -12.69
N LEU A 139 1.02 -23.70 -12.14
CA LEU A 139 1.62 -22.65 -12.99
C LEU A 139 3.13 -22.42 -12.85
N ASP A 140 3.80 -22.67 -11.73
CA ASP A 140 5.24 -22.37 -11.66
C ASP A 140 6.05 -23.40 -10.87
N ARG A 141 6.64 -24.35 -11.59
CA ARG A 141 7.72 -25.22 -11.07
C ARG A 141 9.03 -24.43 -10.81
N TRP A 142 9.10 -23.16 -11.23
CA TRP A 142 10.24 -22.26 -11.01
C TRP A 142 10.09 -21.36 -9.77
N ARG A 143 8.89 -21.19 -9.18
CA ARG A 143 8.75 -20.34 -7.99
C ARG A 143 9.13 -21.10 -6.72
N SER A 144 9.93 -20.46 -5.85
CA SER A 144 10.21 -20.97 -4.50
C SER A 144 8.91 -21.31 -3.78
N PRO A 145 8.82 -22.44 -3.05
CA PRO A 145 7.61 -22.80 -2.33
C PRO A 145 7.31 -21.72 -1.28
N ARG A 146 6.22 -20.97 -1.51
CA ARG A 146 5.70 -19.97 -0.57
C ARG A 146 5.33 -20.65 0.74
N LYS A 147 5.74 -20.08 1.88
CA LYS A 147 5.47 -20.63 3.21
C LYS A 147 4.78 -19.59 4.09
N GLY A 148 3.89 -20.06 4.97
CA GLY A 148 3.26 -19.24 5.99
C GLY A 148 2.58 -17.99 5.44
N LEU A 149 3.01 -16.82 5.92
CA LEU A 149 2.43 -15.52 5.58
C LEU A 149 2.42 -15.21 4.08
N GLN A 150 3.48 -15.58 3.36
CA GLN A 150 3.54 -15.38 1.91
C GLN A 150 2.47 -16.20 1.18
N ALA A 151 2.22 -17.43 1.64
CA ALA A 151 1.17 -18.27 1.08
C ALA A 151 -0.22 -17.70 1.36
N ALA A 152 -0.46 -17.18 2.57
CA ALA A 152 -1.75 -16.55 2.92
C ALA A 152 -2.09 -15.35 2.01
N ILE A 153 -1.11 -14.48 1.75
CA ILE A 153 -1.31 -13.28 0.92
C ILE A 153 -1.44 -13.63 -0.55
N ALA A 154 -0.60 -14.53 -1.05
CA ALA A 154 -0.73 -15.07 -2.39
C ALA A 154 -2.11 -15.69 -2.63
N ASN A 155 -2.57 -16.54 -1.72
CA ASN A 155 -3.88 -17.18 -1.82
C ASN A 155 -5.01 -16.14 -1.86
N HIS A 156 -4.91 -15.09 -1.05
CA HIS A 156 -5.90 -14.00 -1.04
C HIS A 156 -5.94 -13.26 -2.39
N ALA A 157 -4.78 -12.93 -2.94
CA ALA A 157 -4.67 -12.30 -4.25
C ALA A 157 -5.15 -13.23 -5.38
N ASP A 158 -4.80 -14.51 -5.35
CA ASP A 158 -5.22 -15.51 -6.33
C ASP A 158 -6.74 -15.73 -6.31
N VAL A 159 -7.35 -15.80 -5.13
CA VAL A 159 -8.82 -15.88 -4.99
C VAL A 159 -9.49 -14.65 -5.56
N ALA A 160 -8.98 -13.45 -5.25
CA ALA A 160 -9.50 -12.21 -5.81
C ALA A 160 -9.40 -12.18 -7.34
N MET A 161 -8.31 -12.70 -7.90
CA MET A 161 -8.10 -12.76 -9.35
C MET A 161 -8.93 -13.84 -10.04
N SER A 162 -9.18 -14.99 -9.39
CA SER A 162 -9.94 -16.10 -9.98
C SER A 162 -11.41 -15.77 -10.26
N VAL A 163 -11.96 -14.75 -9.59
CA VAL A 163 -13.33 -14.27 -9.82
C VAL A 163 -13.43 -13.44 -11.10
N LEU A 164 -12.30 -12.89 -11.57
CA LEU A 164 -12.22 -12.09 -12.79
C LEU A 164 -12.08 -13.00 -14.02
N GLY A 165 -12.77 -12.66 -15.12
CA GLY A 165 -12.58 -13.31 -16.42
C GLY A 165 -11.21 -13.00 -17.04
N GLU A 166 -10.79 -13.75 -18.07
CA GLU A 166 -9.43 -13.63 -18.64
C GLU A 166 -9.05 -12.20 -19.07
N LYS A 167 -9.96 -11.50 -19.74
CA LYS A 167 -9.73 -10.10 -20.15
C LYS A 167 -9.60 -9.16 -18.94
N GLN A 168 -10.40 -9.37 -17.90
CA GLN A 168 -10.34 -8.59 -16.67
C GLN A 168 -9.03 -8.85 -15.91
N GLN A 169 -8.56 -10.10 -15.87
CA GLN A 169 -7.28 -10.46 -15.27
C GLN A 169 -6.10 -9.79 -15.97
N GLN A 170 -6.12 -9.66 -17.30
CA GLN A 170 -5.07 -8.96 -18.06
C GLN A 170 -5.01 -7.47 -17.68
N VAL A 171 -6.17 -6.83 -17.54
CA VAL A 171 -6.25 -5.43 -17.09
C VAL A 171 -5.76 -5.29 -15.65
N ALA A 172 -6.21 -6.16 -14.74
CA ALA A 172 -5.75 -6.17 -13.35
C ALA A 172 -4.22 -6.31 -13.24
N ARG A 173 -3.62 -7.27 -13.96
CA ARG A 173 -2.14 -7.44 -14.00
C ARG A 173 -1.43 -6.18 -14.49
N ARG A 174 -1.97 -5.53 -15.53
CA ARG A 174 -1.40 -4.27 -16.03
C ARG A 174 -1.46 -3.16 -14.98
N ILE A 175 -2.54 -3.07 -14.20
CA ILE A 175 -2.66 -2.10 -13.11
C ILE A 175 -1.54 -2.33 -12.10
N PHE A 176 -1.37 -3.56 -11.59
CA PHE A 176 -0.29 -3.87 -10.64
C PHE A 176 1.10 -3.52 -11.18
N LEU A 177 1.42 -3.91 -12.42
CA LEU A 177 2.72 -3.61 -13.02
C LEU A 177 3.00 -2.11 -13.15
N ARG A 178 1.96 -1.28 -13.33
CA ARG A 178 2.12 0.19 -13.38
C ARG A 178 2.30 0.83 -12.01
N LEU A 179 1.88 0.15 -10.94
CA LEU A 179 2.00 0.60 -9.56
C LEU A 179 3.28 0.10 -8.87
N ILE A 180 4.14 -0.62 -9.60
CA ILE A 180 5.45 -1.07 -9.11
C ILE A 180 6.53 -0.18 -9.74
N HIS A 181 7.41 0.33 -8.90
CA HIS A 181 8.68 0.90 -9.31
C HIS A 181 9.76 -0.17 -9.17
N PHE A 182 10.23 -0.67 -10.30
CA PHE A 182 11.28 -1.68 -10.34
C PHE A 182 12.62 -1.06 -9.96
N GLY A 183 13.25 -1.58 -8.91
CA GLY A 183 14.53 -1.06 -8.45
C GLY A 183 15.67 -1.55 -9.36
N GLU A 184 16.47 -0.63 -9.92
CA GLU A 184 17.72 -0.99 -10.61
C GLU A 184 18.79 -1.41 -9.58
N GLY A 185 18.66 -2.62 -9.01
CA GLY A 185 19.55 -3.15 -7.96
C GLY A 185 19.12 -2.86 -6.52
N ARG A 186 17.90 -2.34 -6.32
CA ARG A 186 17.24 -2.17 -5.01
C ARG A 186 15.96 -3.02 -4.99
N ALA A 187 15.35 -3.20 -3.81
CA ALA A 187 14.05 -3.86 -3.72
C ALA A 187 12.99 -3.06 -4.47
N ASP A 188 12.07 -3.75 -5.15
CA ASP A 188 10.94 -3.12 -5.83
C ASP A 188 10.08 -2.36 -4.81
N THR A 189 9.64 -1.15 -5.19
CA THR A 189 8.85 -0.27 -4.33
C THR A 189 7.50 0.02 -4.95
N ARG A 190 6.54 0.39 -4.11
CA ARG A 190 5.22 0.84 -4.58
C ARG A 190 5.33 2.26 -5.17
N ARG A 191 4.52 2.54 -6.18
CA ARG A 191 4.37 3.86 -6.81
C ARG A 191 2.91 4.25 -6.81
N GLN A 192 2.63 5.50 -6.44
CA GLN A 192 1.30 6.09 -6.60
C GLN A 192 1.10 6.59 -8.03
N VAL A 193 -0.04 6.25 -8.63
CA VAL A 193 -0.40 6.66 -9.99
C VAL A 193 -1.84 7.13 -10.02
N SER A 194 -2.12 8.23 -10.73
CA SER A 194 -3.51 8.70 -10.86
C SER A 194 -4.38 7.68 -11.58
N VAL A 195 -5.66 7.63 -11.24
CA VAL A 195 -6.64 6.75 -11.92
C VAL A 195 -6.62 7.01 -13.43
N GLU A 196 -6.51 8.27 -13.86
CA GLU A 196 -6.46 8.60 -15.29
C GLU A 196 -5.21 8.04 -15.98
N ALA A 197 -4.05 8.09 -15.31
CA ALA A 197 -2.79 7.59 -15.85
C ALA A 197 -2.71 6.05 -15.90
N LEU A 198 -3.49 5.35 -15.06
CA LEU A 198 -3.60 3.88 -15.11
C LEU A 198 -4.43 3.37 -16.28
N ARG A 199 -5.27 4.23 -16.85
CA ARG A 199 -6.13 3.87 -17.99
C ARG A 199 -5.30 3.80 -19.27
N SER A 200 -5.66 2.86 -20.13
CA SER A 200 -5.08 2.75 -21.47
C SER A 200 -6.03 3.34 -22.52
N SER A 201 -5.48 3.96 -23.56
CA SER A 201 -6.26 4.48 -24.68
C SER A 201 -7.06 3.35 -25.35
N GLY A 202 -8.38 3.50 -25.42
CA GLY A 202 -9.28 2.52 -26.04
C GLY A 202 -9.85 1.45 -25.10
N GLU A 203 -9.56 1.53 -23.80
CA GLU A 203 -10.13 0.63 -22.79
C GLU A 203 -11.54 1.07 -22.35
N ASP A 204 -12.43 0.09 -22.14
CA ASP A 204 -13.77 0.36 -21.62
C ASP A 204 -13.70 0.92 -20.19
N SER A 205 -14.16 2.16 -20.05
CA SER A 205 -14.24 2.88 -18.78
C SER A 205 -14.98 2.10 -17.69
N SER A 206 -16.09 1.46 -18.06
CA SER A 206 -16.93 0.75 -17.12
C SER A 206 -16.22 -0.49 -16.60
N LEU A 207 -15.62 -1.25 -17.51
CA LEU A 207 -14.86 -2.47 -17.17
C LEU A 207 -13.66 -2.15 -16.28
N PHE A 208 -12.89 -1.11 -16.61
CA PHE A 208 -11.74 -0.69 -15.80
C PHE A 208 -12.16 -0.30 -14.38
N ASN A 209 -13.22 0.51 -14.24
CA ASN A 209 -13.71 0.96 -12.93
C ASN A 209 -14.26 -0.19 -12.08
N GLU A 210 -14.92 -1.16 -12.71
CA GLU A 210 -15.41 -2.37 -12.03
C GLU A 210 -14.23 -3.21 -11.48
N ILE A 211 -13.19 -3.42 -12.29
CA ILE A 211 -11.98 -4.14 -11.86
C ILE A 211 -11.28 -3.38 -10.74
N LEU A 212 -11.11 -2.06 -10.88
CA LEU A 212 -10.47 -1.23 -9.87
C LEU A 212 -11.23 -1.32 -8.54
N ARG A 213 -12.57 -1.21 -8.57
CA ARG A 213 -13.43 -1.34 -7.39
C ARG A 213 -13.26 -2.71 -6.74
N HIS A 214 -13.31 -3.79 -7.52
CA HIS A 214 -13.11 -5.15 -7.01
C HIS A 214 -11.74 -5.31 -6.34
N LEU A 215 -10.66 -4.82 -6.96
CA LEU A 215 -9.32 -4.89 -6.38
C LEU A 215 -9.18 -4.07 -5.08
N VAL A 216 -9.87 -2.93 -4.98
CA VAL A 216 -9.92 -2.09 -3.76
C VAL A 216 -10.77 -2.74 -2.67
N GLU A 217 -11.93 -3.30 -3.01
CA GLU A 217 -12.80 -4.04 -2.08
C GLU A 217 -12.08 -5.26 -1.50
N ARG A 218 -11.32 -5.96 -2.34
CA ARG A 218 -10.45 -7.07 -1.95
C ARG A 218 -9.15 -6.60 -1.29
N ARG A 219 -8.96 -5.30 -1.06
CA ARG A 219 -7.79 -4.69 -0.40
C ARG A 219 -6.46 -5.03 -1.05
N LEU A 220 -6.45 -5.28 -2.35
CA LEU A 220 -5.20 -5.42 -3.10
C LEU A 220 -4.66 -4.04 -3.53
N LEU A 221 -5.57 -3.08 -3.70
CA LEU A 221 -5.26 -1.69 -4.02
C LEU A 221 -5.87 -0.75 -2.97
N THR A 222 -5.28 0.43 -2.82
CA THR A 222 -5.80 1.54 -2.01
C THR A 222 -5.97 2.77 -2.87
N LEU A 223 -7.04 3.53 -2.60
CA LEU A 223 -7.27 4.84 -3.21
C LEU A 223 -6.88 5.92 -2.21
N SER A 224 -6.13 6.91 -2.68
CA SER A 224 -5.76 8.11 -1.93
C SER A 224 -6.37 9.30 -2.64
N GLY A 225 -7.27 10.03 -1.99
CA GLY A 225 -7.71 11.32 -2.49
C GLY A 225 -6.56 12.33 -2.37
N SER A 226 -6.31 13.14 -3.40
CA SER A 226 -5.53 14.37 -3.24
C SER A 226 -6.34 15.39 -2.43
N GLU A 227 -6.57 15.10 -1.15
CA GLU A 227 -7.01 16.12 -0.22
C GLU A 227 -5.81 17.01 0.09
N ARG A 228 -5.85 18.26 -0.41
CA ARG A 228 -5.18 19.33 0.34
C ARG A 228 -5.75 19.29 1.74
N GLU A 229 -4.89 18.98 2.69
CA GLU A 229 -5.16 18.59 4.06
C GLU A 229 -6.36 19.29 4.72
N SER A 230 -7.26 18.47 5.26
CA SER A 230 -7.75 18.67 6.63
C SER A 230 -8.15 17.32 7.22
N SER A 231 -7.30 16.74 8.05
CA SER A 231 -7.71 15.69 8.99
C SER A 231 -8.30 16.34 10.25
N PRO A 232 -9.04 15.63 11.14
CA PRO A 232 -9.34 14.20 11.14
C PRO A 232 -10.83 13.87 11.36
N ASN A 233 -11.36 12.94 10.57
CA ASN A 233 -12.31 11.88 10.97
C ASN A 233 -13.12 11.45 9.75
N SER A 234 -13.12 10.14 9.51
CA SER A 234 -14.17 9.37 8.84
C SER A 234 -15.01 10.14 7.82
N VAL A 235 -14.71 10.01 6.52
CA VAL A 235 -15.73 10.29 5.51
C VAL A 235 -15.81 9.13 4.52
N ASN A 236 -16.93 8.43 4.66
CA ASN A 236 -17.63 7.52 3.76
C ASN A 236 -16.86 6.89 2.59
N ARG A 237 -16.59 5.59 2.79
CA ARG A 237 -16.23 4.60 1.77
C ARG A 237 -17.22 4.54 0.58
N ASP A 238 -18.45 5.01 0.79
CA ASP A 238 -19.51 5.05 -0.23
C ASP A 238 -19.56 6.36 -1.04
N GLU A 239 -19.05 7.48 -0.52
CA GLU A 239 -19.10 8.78 -1.22
C GLU A 239 -18.10 8.88 -2.37
N ALA A 240 -16.89 8.33 -2.20
CA ALA A 240 -15.89 8.30 -3.26
C ALA A 240 -16.32 7.46 -4.47
N LEU A 241 -17.11 6.41 -4.23
CA LEU A 241 -17.66 5.55 -5.29
C LEU A 241 -18.93 6.14 -5.92
N HIS A 242 -19.74 6.87 -5.15
CA HIS A 242 -20.92 7.58 -5.67
C HIS A 242 -20.53 8.71 -6.62
N TYR A 243 -19.43 9.42 -6.33
CA TYR A 243 -18.91 10.50 -7.18
C TYR A 243 -18.56 10.02 -8.60
N LEU A 244 -18.09 8.77 -8.72
CA LEU A 244 -17.74 8.13 -9.99
C LEU A 244 -18.96 7.64 -10.78
N ALA A 245 -20.14 7.53 -10.17
CA ALA A 245 -21.36 7.04 -10.80
C ALA A 245 -22.26 8.15 -11.38
N GLU A 246 -22.22 9.37 -10.84
CA GLU A 246 -23.17 10.43 -11.21
C GLU A 246 -22.69 11.39 -12.32
N HIS A 247 -21.40 11.45 -12.65
CA HIS A 247 -20.86 12.48 -13.55
C HIS A 247 -20.61 12.01 -14.99
N SER A 248 -21.64 11.44 -15.62
CA SER A 248 -21.79 11.41 -17.09
C SER A 248 -23.29 11.46 -17.42
N PRO A 249 -23.80 12.46 -18.16
CA PRO A 249 -23.61 12.47 -19.62
C PRO A 249 -23.65 13.84 -20.36
N LEU A 250 -23.06 13.82 -21.58
CA LEU A 250 -23.38 14.47 -22.87
C LEU A 250 -24.01 15.90 -23.02
N THR A 251 -23.33 16.67 -23.89
CA THR A 251 -23.79 17.66 -24.93
C THR A 251 -24.73 18.82 -24.56
N LEU A 252 -24.24 20.07 -24.72
CA LEU A 252 -24.74 21.07 -25.69
C LEU A 252 -24.01 22.42 -25.62
N SER A 253 -23.60 22.88 -26.81
CA SER A 253 -23.59 24.26 -27.32
C SER A 253 -23.45 25.45 -26.36
N GLY A 254 -22.31 26.14 -26.49
CA GLY A 254 -22.26 27.59 -26.60
C GLY A 254 -22.32 28.42 -25.32
N CYS A 255 -21.17 28.68 -24.69
CA CYS A 255 -20.89 29.99 -24.09
C CYS A 255 -19.39 30.16 -23.82
N LYS A 256 -18.79 31.22 -24.38
CA LYS A 256 -17.45 31.70 -23.99
C LYS A 256 -17.54 32.28 -22.57
N LYS A 257 -16.61 31.89 -21.68
CA LYS A 257 -15.85 32.80 -20.81
C LYS A 257 -14.80 32.06 -19.96
N GLU A 258 -13.57 32.52 -20.13
CA GLU A 258 -12.46 32.64 -19.17
C GLU A 258 -12.03 31.41 -18.36
N SER A 259 -10.85 30.92 -18.75
CA SER A 259 -10.07 29.81 -18.24
C SER A 259 -9.52 30.06 -16.84
N ILE A 260 -10.20 29.52 -15.84
CA ILE A 260 -9.60 29.10 -14.56
C ILE A 260 -9.45 27.58 -14.65
N SER A 261 -8.21 27.08 -14.67
CA SER A 261 -7.90 25.66 -14.68
C SER A 261 -8.37 25.02 -13.37
N GLN A 262 -9.61 24.57 -13.35
CA GLN A 262 -10.12 23.64 -12.34
C GLN A 262 -9.47 22.29 -12.59
N THR A 263 -8.35 22.02 -11.94
CA THR A 263 -7.81 20.66 -11.82
C THR A 263 -8.75 19.92 -10.88
N SER A 264 -9.60 19.04 -11.45
CA SER A 264 -10.36 18.07 -10.66
C SER A 264 -9.40 17.32 -9.73
N PRO A 265 -9.82 16.98 -8.49
CA PRO A 265 -8.98 16.21 -7.58
C PRO A 265 -8.68 14.85 -8.24
N SER A 266 -7.43 14.65 -8.64
CA SER A 266 -7.00 13.37 -9.21
C SER A 266 -6.92 12.37 -8.06
N ILE A 267 -7.71 11.30 -8.15
CA ILE A 267 -7.64 10.19 -7.21
C ILE A 267 -6.41 9.36 -7.59
N ASN A 268 -5.55 9.12 -6.61
CA ASN A 268 -4.36 8.28 -6.79
C ASN A 268 -4.66 6.86 -6.34
N VAL A 269 -4.05 5.90 -7.04
CA VAL A 269 -4.11 4.47 -6.73
C VAL A 269 -2.73 4.02 -6.31
N ASP A 270 -2.69 3.12 -5.34
CA ASP A 270 -1.48 2.49 -4.84
C ASP A 270 -1.75 1.01 -4.56
N ILE A 271 -0.68 0.20 -4.53
CA ILE A 271 -0.77 -1.17 -4.02
C ILE A 271 -0.98 -1.09 -2.51
N ALA A 272 -1.96 -1.83 -2.00
CA ALA A 272 -2.31 -1.78 -0.58
C ALA A 272 -1.13 -2.15 0.33
N HIS A 273 -0.22 -2.98 -0.17
CA HIS A 273 1.00 -3.34 0.54
C HIS A 273 2.14 -3.84 -0.37
N GLU A 274 3.39 -3.45 -0.10
CA GLU A 274 4.60 -4.03 -0.73
C GLU A 274 4.70 -5.57 -0.62
N ALA A 275 4.04 -6.16 0.37
CA ALA A 275 3.87 -7.60 0.50
C ALA A 275 3.28 -8.28 -0.75
N LEU A 276 2.42 -7.58 -1.50
CA LEU A 276 1.85 -8.06 -2.77
C LEU A 276 2.87 -7.99 -3.92
N ILE A 277 3.91 -7.18 -3.80
CA ILE A 277 4.98 -7.08 -4.82
C ILE A 277 5.94 -8.25 -4.67
N SER A 278 6.39 -8.53 -3.44
CA SER A 278 7.34 -9.61 -3.17
C SER A 278 6.68 -10.99 -3.03
N GLY A 279 5.42 -11.03 -2.59
CA GLY A 279 4.72 -12.24 -2.18
C GLY A 279 3.78 -12.86 -3.23
N TRP A 280 3.37 -12.12 -4.25
CA TRP A 280 2.40 -12.55 -5.27
C TRP A 280 2.98 -12.56 -6.68
#